data_AF-M5BX65-F1
#
_entry.id   AF-M5BX65-F1
#
_cell.length_a   1.000
_cell.length_b   1.000
_cell.length_c   1.000
_cell.angle_alpha   90.00
_cell.angle_beta   90.00
_cell.angle_gamma   90.00
#
_symmetry.space_group_name_H-M   'P 1'
#
loop_
_entity.id
_entity.type
_entity.pdbx_description
1 polymer ?
#
loop_
_entity_poly.entity_id
_entity_poly.type
_entity_poly.pdbx_seq_one_letter_code
_entity_poly.pdbx_strand_id
1 'polypeptide(L)' 'MSAPNTPPDLTASGSPATIIEFLYYAVNSILFYRGVYESEDFRAVNKYEQDLVLVRDGEVTQFLDRFFKQVEGSTRMA' A
#
# COMPACT_ATOMS: atom_id res chain seq x y z
N MET A 1 -0.76 40.80 -13.95
CA MET A 1 -0.90 39.66 -14.88
C MET A 1 -0.71 38.40 -14.06
N SER A 2 -1.79 37.67 -13.79
CA SER A 2 -1.81 36.50 -12.89
C SER A 2 -1.37 35.25 -13.65
N ALA A 3 -0.34 34.56 -13.17
CA ALA A 3 0.14 33.30 -13.75
C ALA A 3 -0.91 32.18 -13.51
N PRO A 4 -1.08 31.23 -14.46
CA PRO A 4 -2.02 30.14 -14.29
C PRO A 4 -1.49 29.11 -13.29
N ASN A 5 -2.23 28.90 -12.21
CA ASN A 5 -2.05 27.77 -11.28
C ASN A 5 -2.23 26.45 -12.03
N THR A 6 -1.13 25.90 -12.55
CA THR A 6 -1.13 24.56 -13.13
C THR A 6 -0.68 23.61 -12.03
N PRO A 7 -1.50 22.62 -11.61
CA PRO A 7 -1.03 21.62 -10.65
C PRO A 7 0.22 20.94 -11.23
N PRO A 8 1.23 20.62 -10.41
CA PRO A 8 2.44 19.97 -10.90
C PRO A 8 2.04 18.70 -11.65
N ASP A 9 2.50 18.58 -12.89
CA ASP A 9 2.33 17.40 -13.71
C ASP A 9 3.09 16.24 -13.02
N LEU A 10 2.35 15.43 -12.26
CA LEU A 10 2.87 14.27 -11.53
C LEU A 10 3.21 13.18 -12.55
N THR A 11 4.32 13.38 -13.25
CA THR A 11 4.80 12.48 -14.28
C THR A 11 5.16 11.12 -13.67
N ALA A 12 4.40 10.11 -14.09
CA ALA A 12 4.20 8.80 -13.51
C ALA A 12 5.34 7.79 -13.71
N SER A 13 6.59 8.16 -13.41
CA SER A 13 7.74 7.25 -13.52
C SER A 13 8.20 6.66 -12.18
N GLY A 14 8.09 7.42 -11.07
CA GLY A 14 8.44 6.95 -9.71
C GLY A 14 7.26 6.76 -8.76
N SER A 15 6.06 7.23 -9.14
CA SER A 15 4.85 7.21 -8.30
C SER A 15 4.20 5.81 -8.09
N PRO A 16 4.19 4.88 -9.07
CA PRO A 16 3.43 3.64 -8.92
C PRO A 16 3.90 2.76 -7.76
N ALA A 17 5.22 2.64 -7.57
CA ALA A 17 5.79 1.83 -6.49
C ALA A 17 5.40 2.37 -5.10
N THR A 18 5.45 3.68 -4.91
CA THR A 18 5.03 4.33 -3.66
C THR A 18 3.53 4.18 -3.41
N ILE A 19 2.70 4.26 -4.46
CA ILE A 19 1.25 4.03 -4.34
C ILE A 19 0.96 2.57 -3.96
N ILE A 20 1.65 1.62 -4.59
CA ILE A 20 1.51 0.18 -4.29
C ILE A 20 1.92 -0.11 -2.85
N GLU A 21 3.05 0.45 -2.41
CA GLU A 21 3.51 0.34 -1.02
C GLU A 21 2.50 0.93 -0.04
N PHE A 22 1.96 2.10 -0.33
CA PHE A 22 0.89 2.71 0.48
C PHE A 22 -0.35 1.79 0.57
N LEU A 23 -0.79 1.26 -0.56
CA LEU A 23 -1.94 0.34 -0.61
C LEU A 23 -1.67 -0.94 0.17
N TYR A 24 -0.45 -1.47 0.14
CA TYR A 24 -0.05 -2.62 0.94
C TYR A 24 -0.26 -2.38 2.43
N TYR A 25 0.23 -1.26 2.96
CA TYR A 25 0.03 -0.90 4.37
C TYR A 25 -1.42 -0.56 4.70
N ALA A 26 -2.15 0.09 3.79
CA ALA A 26 -3.55 0.42 3.97
C ALA A 26 -4.43 -0.84 4.08
N VAL A 27 -4.22 -1.85 3.23
CA VAL A 27 -4.94 -3.12 3.29
C VAL A 27 -4.68 -3.83 4.61
N ASN A 28 -3.41 -3.94 5.03
CA ASN A 28 -3.08 -4.55 6.32
C ASN A 28 -3.74 -3.81 7.49
N SER A 29 -3.78 -2.48 7.45
CA SER A 29 -4.44 -1.66 8.46
C SER A 29 -5.96 -1.90 8.47
N ILE A 30 -6.60 -2.03 7.31
CA ILE A 30 -8.04 -2.34 7.21
C ILE A 30 -8.34 -3.72 7.79
N LEU A 31 -7.53 -4.73 7.48
CA LEU A 31 -7.71 -6.09 8.01
C LEU A 31 -7.67 -6.10 9.55
N PHE A 32 -6.76 -5.32 10.13
CA PHE A 32 -6.63 -5.16 11.57
C PHE A 32 -7.80 -4.38 12.19
N TYR A 33 -8.06 -3.14 11.75
CA TYR A 33 -9.06 -2.28 12.38
C TYR A 33 -10.50 -2.74 12.17
N ARG A 34 -10.75 -3.57 11.15
CA ARG A 34 -12.06 -4.21 10.93
C ARG A 34 -12.20 -5.56 11.65
N GLY A 35 -11.16 -6.07 12.29
CA GLY A 35 -11.17 -7.36 12.98
C GLY A 35 -11.45 -8.54 12.06
N VAL A 36 -10.92 -8.52 10.83
CA VAL A 36 -11.07 -9.63 9.86
C VAL A 36 -10.23 -10.84 10.28
N TYR A 37 -9.07 -10.56 10.89
CA TYR A 37 -8.18 -11.54 11.52
C TYR A 37 -7.95 -11.15 12.98
N GLU A 38 -7.52 -12.12 13.79
CA GLU A 38 -7.25 -11.89 15.21
C GLU A 38 -6.09 -10.92 15.38
N SER A 39 -6.11 -10.11 16.44
CA SER A 39 -5.09 -9.08 16.67
C SER A 39 -3.68 -9.66 16.87
N GLU A 40 -3.60 -10.92 17.33
CA GLU A 40 -2.35 -11.68 17.55
C GLU A 40 -1.63 -12.01 16.23
N ASP A 41 -2.39 -12.10 15.13
CA ASP A 41 -1.90 -12.39 13.80
C ASP A 41 -1.24 -11.16 13.15
N PHE A 42 -1.07 -10.06 13.87
CA PHE A 42 -0.43 -8.85 13.37
C PHE A 42 0.87 -8.52 14.12
N ARG A 43 1.78 -7.83 13.41
CA ARG A 43 2.95 -7.16 13.99
C ARG A 43 2.85 -5.66 13.78
N ALA A 44 3.28 -4.91 14.80
CA ALA A 44 3.59 -3.51 14.64
C ALA A 44 4.90 -3.35 13.86
N VAL A 45 4.96 -2.34 13.00
CA VAL A 45 6.13 -1.93 12.23
C VAL A 45 6.16 -0.42 12.20
N ASN A 46 7.31 0.16 12.50
CA ASN A 46 7.48 1.61 12.42
C ASN A 46 7.93 1.97 11.00
N LYS A 47 7.13 2.77 10.30
CA LYS A 47 7.47 3.28 8.98
C LYS A 47 6.84 4.64 8.76
N TYR A 48 7.57 5.53 8.08
CA TYR A 48 7.15 6.93 7.90
C TYR A 48 6.80 7.61 9.23
N GLU A 49 7.55 7.28 10.30
CA GLU A 49 7.32 7.78 11.66
C GLU A 49 5.94 7.41 12.25
N GLN A 50 5.24 6.46 11.63
CA GLN A 50 3.94 5.96 12.05
C GLN A 50 4.03 4.48 12.41
N ASP A 51 3.33 4.09 13.47
CA ASP A 51 3.15 2.69 13.82
C ASP A 51 2.06 2.08 12.93
N LEU A 52 2.48 1.18 12.06
CA LEU A 52 1.63 0.44 11.13
C LEU A 52 1.51 -1.01 11.59
N VAL A 53 0.48 -1.69 11.13
CA VAL A 53 0.25 -3.10 11.40
C VAL A 53 0.42 -3.90 10.12
N LEU A 54 1.03 -5.08 10.23
CA LEU A 54 1.15 -6.05 9.14
C LEU A 54 0.73 -7.41 9.62
N VAL A 55 0.02 -8.16 8.77
CA VAL A 55 -0.31 -9.54 9.03
C VAL A 55 0.97 -10.40 9.11
N ARG A 56 0.98 -11.37 10.03
CA ARG A 56 2.03 -12.37 10.24
C ARG A 56 1.66 -13.72 9.65
N ASP A 57 0.37 -13.97 9.45
CA ASP A 57 -0.10 -15.18 8.82
C ASP A 57 0.52 -15.36 7.42
N GLY A 58 1.11 -16.53 7.19
CA GLY A 58 1.86 -16.83 5.98
C GLY A 58 0.95 -16.95 4.75
N GLU A 59 -0.27 -17.46 4.89
CA GLU A 59 -1.19 -17.64 3.78
C GLU A 59 -1.76 -16.29 3.32
N VAL A 60 -2.15 -15.42 4.27
CA VAL A 60 -2.62 -14.06 3.98
C VAL A 60 -1.52 -13.23 3.37
N THR A 61 -0.29 -13.31 3.91
CA THR A 61 0.86 -12.59 3.35
C THR A 61 1.11 -13.02 1.90
N GLN A 62 1.13 -14.34 1.62
CA GLN A 62 1.32 -14.84 0.27
C GLN A 62 0.19 -14.42 -0.69
N PHE A 63 -1.05 -14.35 -0.21
CA PHE A 63 -2.16 -13.85 -1.01
C PHE A 63 -1.97 -12.38 -1.38
N LEU A 64 -1.65 -11.53 -0.39
CA LEU A 64 -1.38 -10.11 -0.61
C LEU A 64 -0.21 -9.90 -1.57
N ASP A 65 0.87 -10.67 -1.41
CA ASP A 65 2.04 -10.58 -2.29
C ASP A 65 1.69 -10.92 -3.75
N ARG A 66 0.90 -11.98 -3.98
CA ARG A 66 0.40 -12.32 -5.33
C ARG A 66 -0.48 -11.22 -5.91
N PHE A 67 -1.38 -10.68 -5.09
CA PHE A 67 -2.28 -9.59 -5.49
C PHE A 67 -1.49 -8.34 -5.89
N PHE A 68 -0.58 -7.85 -5.05
CA PHE A 68 0.20 -6.65 -5.34
C PHE A 68 1.17 -6.83 -6.50
N LYS A 69 1.75 -8.02 -6.67
CA LYS A 69 2.55 -8.35 -7.86
C LYS A 69 1.73 -8.24 -9.15
N GLN A 70 0.45 -8.63 -9.12
CA GLN A 70 -0.44 -8.46 -10.26
C GLN A 70 -0.77 -6.98 -10.50
N VAL A 71 -1.02 -6.19 -9.46
CA VAL A 71 -1.28 -4.75 -9.56
C VAL A 71 -0.07 -4.01 -10.16
N GLU A 72 1.13 -4.36 -9.73
CA GLU A 72 2.38 -3.84 -10.29
C GLU A 72 2.53 -4.22 -11.78
N GLY A 73 2.32 -5.49 -12.12
CA GLY A 73 2.38 -5.98 -13.50
C GLY A 73 1.33 -5.37 -14.42
N SER A 74 0.12 -5.10 -13.90
CA SER A 74 -0.97 -4.47 -14.66
C SER A 74 -0.66 -3.02 -15.05
N THR A 75 0.18 -2.32 -14.29
CA THR A 75 0.61 -0.95 -14.59
C THR A 75 1.57 -0.90 -15.79
N ARG A 76 2.24 -2.00 -16.13
CA ARG A 76 3.20 -2.08 -17.24
C ARG A 76 2.56 -2.38 -18.61
N MET A 77 1.23 -2.54 -18.64
CA MET A 77 0.44 -2.89 -19.83
C MET A 77 -0.46 -1.74 -20.33
N ALA A 78 -0.33 -0.53 -19.77
CA ALA A 78 -1.11 0.65 -20.15
C ALA A 78 -0.21 1.77 -20.69
#